data_AF-A0A645FTZ5-F1
#
_entry.id   AF-A0A645FTZ5-F1
#
_cell.length_a   1.000
_cell.length_b   1.000
_cell.length_c   1.000
_cell.angle_alpha   90.00
_cell.angle_beta   90.00
_cell.angle_gamma   90.00
#
_symmetry.space_group_name_H-M   'P 1'
#
loop_
_entity.id
_entity.type
_entity.pdbx_description
1 polymer ?
#
loop_
_entity_poly.entity_id
_entity_poly.type
_entity_poly.pdbx_seq_one_letter_code
_entity_poly.pdbx_strand_id
1 'polypeptide(L)' 'MMKEKIGINAGLIWKALEHGELNVKAVKKATKLKEKDLNLALGWLAREGKVNFSETEGELFVSLA' A
#
# COMPACT_ATOMS: atom_id res chain seq x y z
N MET A 1 -13.56 -5.32 -13.88
CA MET A 1 -13.05 -6.65 -13.44
C MET A 1 -12.24 -6.52 -12.15
N MET A 2 -12.03 -7.61 -11.38
CA MET A 2 -11.34 -7.56 -10.08
C MET A 2 -9.90 -7.00 -10.15
N LYS A 3 -9.14 -7.34 -11.21
CA LYS A 3 -7.77 -6.83 -11.40
C LYS A 3 -7.71 -5.31 -11.60
N GLU A 4 -8.67 -4.73 -12.33
CA GLU A 4 -8.74 -3.27 -12.53
C GLU A 4 -8.97 -2.53 -11.21
N LYS A 5 -9.86 -3.06 -10.35
CA LYS A 5 -10.09 -2.50 -9.01
C LYS A 5 -8.81 -2.51 -8.17
N ILE A 6 -8.05 -3.62 -8.21
CA ILE A 6 -6.77 -3.72 -7.49
C ILE A 6 -5.77 -2.69 -8.03
N GLY A 7 -5.67 -2.53 -9.36
CA GLY A 7 -4.79 -1.52 -9.97
C GLY A 7 -5.15 -0.08 -9.59
N ILE A 8 -6.44 0.26 -9.59
CA ILE A 8 -6.93 1.58 -9.14
C ILE A 8 -6.56 1.82 -7.68
N ASN A 9 -6.80 0.83 -6.80
CA ASN A 9 -6.46 0.93 -5.39
C ASN A 9 -4.93 1.01 -5.16
N ALA A 10 -4.14 0.30 -5.96
CA ALA A 10 -2.68 0.38 -5.94
C ALA A 10 -2.18 1.79 -6.28
N GLY A 11 -2.83 2.47 -7.23
CA GLY A 11 -2.55 3.88 -7.53
C GLY A 11 -2.81 4.81 -6.35
N LEU A 12 -3.89 4.57 -5.57
CA LEU A 12 -4.17 5.34 -4.35
C LEU A 12 -3.08 5.16 -3.28
N ILE A 13 -2.61 3.93 -3.10
CA ILE A 13 -1.53 3.63 -2.14
C ILE A 13 -0.22 4.27 -2.60
N TRP A 14 0.14 4.10 -3.87
CA TRP A 14 1.36 4.67 -4.43
C TRP A 14 1.40 6.19 -4.24
N LYS A 15 0.28 6.88 -4.52
CA LYS A 15 0.14 8.32 -4.27
C LYS A 15 0.27 8.68 -2.78
N ALA A 16 -0.28 7.87 -1.88
CA ALA A 16 -0.16 8.13 -0.44
C ALA A 16 1.29 8.02 0.07
N LEU A 17 2.13 7.23 -0.60
CA LEU A 17 3.54 7.00 -0.27
C LEU A 17 4.51 7.97 -0.96
N GLU A 18 4.05 8.86 -1.87
CA GLU A 18 4.88 9.88 -2.50
C GLU A 18 5.54 10.85 -1.49
N HIS A 19 4.93 10.99 -0.31
CA HIS A 19 5.42 11.87 0.76
C HIS A 19 6.35 11.16 1.75
N GLY A 20 6.67 9.89 1.52
CA GLY A 20 7.59 9.10 2.34
C GLY A 20 6.98 7.82 2.88
N GLU A 21 7.72 7.19 3.79
CA GLU A 21 7.31 5.95 4.44
C GLU A 21 6.12 6.16 5.37
N LEU A 22 5.18 5.21 5.35
CA LEU A 22 4.02 5.18 6.24
C LEU A 22 3.83 3.78 6.81
N ASN A 23 3.39 3.68 8.06
CA ASN A 23 2.90 2.41 8.57
C ASN A 23 1.58 2.00 7.88
N VAL A 24 1.29 0.70 7.83
CA VAL A 24 0.11 0.16 7.12
C VAL A 24 -1.21 0.77 7.65
N LYS A 25 -1.28 1.11 8.94
CA LYS A 25 -2.44 1.79 9.54
C LYS A 25 -2.64 3.19 8.95
N ALA A 26 -1.57 3.96 8.78
CA ALA A 26 -1.60 5.28 8.17
C ALA A 26 -1.97 5.22 6.68
N VAL A 27 -1.44 4.24 5.93
CA VAL A 27 -1.83 4.00 4.53
C VAL A 27 -3.33 3.69 4.43
N LYS A 28 -3.85 2.82 5.30
CA LYS A 28 -5.30 2.51 5.37
C LYS A 28 -6.15 3.77 5.62
N LYS A 29 -5.70 4.65 6.52
CA LYS A 29 -6.38 5.91 6.84
C LYS A 29 -6.34 6.91 5.68
N ALA A 30 -5.20 7.07 5.03
CA ALA A 30 -5.00 7.99 3.90
C ALA A 30 -5.82 7.59 2.67
N THR A 31 -5.85 6.28 2.36
CA THR A 31 -6.53 5.75 1.18
C THR A 31 -8.02 5.44 1.42
N LYS A 32 -8.44 5.36 2.69
CA LYS A 32 -9.80 4.97 3.12
C LYS A 32 -10.24 3.60 2.59
N LEU A 33 -9.28 2.73 2.28
CA LEU A 33 -9.54 1.39 1.78
C LEU A 33 -9.94 0.44 2.91
N LYS A 34 -10.77 -0.54 2.56
CA LYS A 34 -11.01 -1.70 3.43
C LYS A 34 -9.75 -2.56 3.46
N GLU A 35 -9.55 -3.28 4.55
CA GLU A 35 -8.34 -4.09 4.78
C GLU A 35 -8.06 -5.09 3.66
N LYS A 36 -9.09 -5.80 3.19
CA LYS A 36 -8.97 -6.72 2.06
C LYS A 36 -8.48 -6.00 0.79
N ASP A 37 -9.03 -4.82 0.49
CA ASP A 37 -8.69 -4.06 -0.71
C ASP A 37 -7.28 -3.46 -0.60
N LEU A 38 -6.88 -3.02 0.60
CA LEU A 38 -5.54 -2.54 0.91
C LEU A 38 -4.49 -3.65 0.70
N ASN A 39 -4.70 -4.83 1.28
CA ASN A 39 -3.74 -5.93 1.20
C ASN A 39 -3.56 -6.45 -0.23
N LEU A 40 -4.65 -6.52 -1.01
CA LEU A 40 -4.56 -6.89 -2.43
C LEU A 40 -3.79 -5.86 -3.25
N ALA A 41 -3.99 -4.58 -2.98
CA ALA A 41 -3.30 -3.50 -3.68
C ALA A 41 -1.82 -3.39 -3.27
N LEU A 42 -1.49 -3.58 -1.99
CA LEU A 42 -0.11 -3.69 -1.51
C LEU A 42 0.61 -4.88 -2.17
N GLY A 43 -0.02 -6.06 -2.19
CA GLY A 43 0.55 -7.23 -2.88
C GLY A 43 0.73 -7.02 -4.38
N TRP A 44 -0.15 -6.24 -5.02
CA TRP A 44 0.00 -5.86 -6.42
C TRP A 44 1.24 -4.98 -6.66
N LEU A 45 1.45 -3.95 -5.83
CA LEU A 45 2.65 -3.10 -5.90
C LEU A 45 3.93 -3.89 -5.59
N ALA A 46 3.88 -4.80 -4.62
CA ALA A 46 5.00 -5.67 -4.27
C ALA A 46 5.41 -6.59 -5.43
N ARG A 47 4.43 -7.18 -6.13
CA ARG A 47 4.66 -7.98 -7.35
C ARG A 47 5.35 -7.18 -8.44
N GLU A 48 5.11 -5.87 -8.51
CA GLU A 48 5.72 -4.95 -9.47
C GLU A 48 7.07 -4.38 -9.00
N GLY A 49 7.51 -4.69 -7.77
CA GLY A 49 8.73 -4.14 -7.19
C GLY A 49 8.66 -2.64 -6.92
N LYS A 50 7.46 -2.08 -6.70
CA LYS A 50 7.23 -0.64 -6.52
C LYS A 50 7.23 -0.16 -5.07
N VAL A 51 7.23 -1.08 -4.11
CA VAL A 51 7.19 -0.78 -2.68
C VAL A 51 8.17 -1.67 -1.92
N ASN A 52 8.74 -1.11 -0.87
CA ASN A 52 9.52 -1.82 0.14
C ASN A 52 8.69 -1.97 1.42
N PHE A 53 8.96 -3.04 2.17
CA PHE A 53 8.36 -3.30 3.46
C PHE A 53 9.46 -3.38 4.53
N SER A 54 9.25 -2.71 5.64
CA SER A 54 10.15 -2.70 6.80
C SER A 54 9.34 -2.91 8.07
N GLU A 55 9.90 -3.60 9.05
CA GLU A 55 9.25 -3.82 10.34
C GLU A 55 10.08 -3.18 11.44
N THR A 56 9.46 -2.31 12.24
CA THR A 56 10.09 -1.61 13.36
C THR A 56 9.15 -1.66 14.56
N GLU A 57 9.63 -2.13 15.70
CA GLU A 57 8.86 -2.22 16.95
C GLU A 57 7.50 -2.94 16.81
N GLY A 58 7.41 -3.93 15.90
CA GLY A 58 6.18 -4.69 15.64
C GLY A 58 5.15 -3.97 14.77
N GLU A 59 5.50 -2.81 14.20
CA GLU A 59 4.71 -2.14 13.17
C GLU A 59 5.32 -2.35 11.78
N LEU A 60 4.45 -2.66 10.81
CA LEU A 60 4.82 -2.80 9.40
C LEU A 60 4.72 -1.43 8.69
N PHE A 61 5.83 -1.03 8.10
CA PHE A 61 5.98 0.18 7.31
C PHE A 61 6.12 -0.15 5.83
N VAL A 62 5.68 0.79 5.00
CA VAL A 62 5.70 0.71 3.54
C VAL A 62 6.26 2.01 2.99
N SER A 63 7.20 1.90 2.06
CA SER A 63 7.78 3.01 1.30
C SER A 63 7.82 2.67 -0.19
N LEU A 64 7.97 3.68 -1.04
CA LEU A 64 8.24 3.44 -2.46
C LEU A 64 9.66 2.83 -2.63
N ALA A 65 9.81 1.94 -3.61
CA ALA A 65 11.07 1.28 -3.92
C ALA A 65 12.02 2.17 -4.75
#